data_AF-A0A2L0BVK9-F1
#
_entry.id   AF-A0A2L0BVK9-F1
#
_cell.length_a   1.000
_cell.length_b   1.000
_cell.length_c   1.000
_cell.angle_alpha   90.00
_cell.angle_beta   90.00
_cell.angle_gamma   90.00
#
_symmetry.space_group_name_H-M   'P 1'
#
loop_
_entity.id
_entity.type
_entity.pdbx_description
1 polymer ?
#
loop_
_entity_poly.entity_id
_entity_poly.type
_entity_poly.pdbx_seq_one_letter_code
_entity_poly.pdbx_strand_id
1 'polypeptide(L)'
;TLEGNMEDPSKFQWMLDWSHIWAAVFKSLFGYICFLTFQNDTQQEVTNNLHSPGFKALVNLSLVIKALLSYPLPYYAACELLERNFFKGKPKTPFPSIWDTDGELKVWGLAWKEGVIVFTILMACFIPHFSIL
;
A
#
# COMPACT_ATOMS: atom_id res chain seq x y z
N THR A 1 -1.80 -5.95 -17.62
CA THR A 1 -2.84 -5.53 -16.63
C THR A 1 -3.55 -6.76 -16.14
N LEU A 2 -4.02 -6.82 -14.87
CA LEU A 2 -4.67 -8.02 -14.30
C LEU A 2 -5.83 -8.55 -15.16
N GLU A 3 -6.59 -7.63 -15.75
CA GLU A 3 -7.67 -7.90 -16.72
C GLU A 3 -7.23 -8.74 -17.93
N GLY A 4 -6.01 -8.50 -18.45
CA GLY A 4 -5.49 -9.22 -19.62
C GLY A 4 -5.00 -10.63 -19.33
N ASN A 5 -4.84 -11.01 -18.06
CA ASN A 5 -4.43 -12.35 -17.64
C ASN A 5 -5.63 -13.24 -17.27
N MET A 6 -6.86 -12.74 -17.38
CA MET A 6 -8.06 -13.54 -17.15
C MET A 6 -8.38 -14.42 -18.36
N GLU A 7 -8.88 -15.63 -18.09
CA GLU A 7 -9.42 -16.52 -19.11
C GLU A 7 -10.59 -15.87 -19.87
N ASP A 8 -11.40 -15.06 -19.18
CA ASP A 8 -12.49 -14.27 -19.77
C ASP A 8 -12.45 -12.81 -19.27
N PRO A 9 -11.78 -11.90 -20.02
CA PRO A 9 -11.68 -10.49 -19.65
C PRO A 9 -13.04 -9.78 -19.56
N SER A 10 -14.07 -10.25 -20.27
CA SER A 10 -15.41 -9.63 -20.26
C SER A 10 -16.09 -9.70 -18.89
N LYS A 11 -15.67 -10.64 -18.05
CA LYS A 11 -16.19 -10.84 -16.69
C LYS A 11 -15.39 -10.10 -15.61
N PHE A 12 -14.39 -9.31 -15.98
CA PHE A 12 -13.55 -8.60 -15.01
C PHE A 12 -14.37 -7.71 -14.07
N GLN A 13 -15.30 -6.92 -14.61
CA GLN A 13 -16.16 -6.06 -13.80
C GLN A 13 -17.03 -6.85 -12.83
N TRP A 14 -17.65 -7.95 -13.30
CA TRP A 14 -18.46 -8.82 -12.45
C TRP A 14 -17.64 -9.45 -11.31
N MET A 15 -16.43 -9.90 -11.61
CA MET A 15 -15.51 -10.48 -10.62
C MET A 15 -15.04 -9.44 -9.60
N LEU A 16 -14.78 -8.19 -10.03
CA LEU A 16 -14.49 -7.08 -9.13
C LEU A 16 -15.66 -6.76 -8.20
N ASP A 17 -16.87 -6.64 -8.74
CA ASP A 17 -18.07 -6.31 -7.97
C ASP A 17 -18.31 -7.36 -6.86
N TRP A 18 -18.23 -8.65 -7.19
CA TRP A 18 -18.33 -9.73 -6.20
C TRP A 18 -17.19 -9.72 -5.19
N SER A 19 -15.96 -9.46 -5.62
CA SER A 19 -14.81 -9.35 -4.72
C SER A 19 -14.99 -8.21 -3.72
N HIS A 20 -15.54 -7.08 -4.15
CA HIS A 20 -15.85 -5.95 -3.27
C HIS A 20 -16.99 -6.25 -2.31
N ILE A 21 -18.06 -6.92 -2.76
CA ILE A 21 -19.16 -7.35 -1.88
C ILE A 21 -18.62 -8.25 -0.77
N TRP A 22 -17.87 -9.29 -1.12
CA TRP A 22 -17.28 -10.20 -0.13
C TRP A 22 -16.30 -9.48 0.80
N ALA A 23 -15.45 -8.60 0.26
CA ALA A 23 -14.54 -7.81 1.09
C ALA A 23 -15.30 -6.93 2.09
N ALA A 24 -16.42 -6.32 1.69
CA ALA A 24 -17.26 -5.51 2.58
C ALA A 24 -17.89 -6.36 3.68
N VAL A 25 -18.41 -7.55 3.34
CA VAL A 25 -18.99 -8.50 4.31
C VAL A 25 -17.94 -8.91 5.35
N PHE A 26 -16.77 -9.37 4.91
CA PHE A 26 -15.71 -9.81 5.83
C PHE A 26 -15.21 -8.68 6.73
N LYS A 27 -14.98 -7.49 6.18
CA LYS A 27 -14.55 -6.32 6.97
C LYS A 27 -15.59 -5.92 8.00
N SER A 28 -16.87 -5.89 7.62
CA SER A 28 -17.96 -5.50 8.50
C SER A 28 -18.18 -6.50 9.63
N LEU A 29 -18.20 -7.80 9.31
CA LEU A 29 -18.32 -8.86 10.31
C LEU A 29 -17.14 -8.87 11.28
N PHE A 30 -15.92 -8.77 10.75
CA PHE A 30 -14.71 -8.73 11.58
C PHE A 30 -14.74 -7.50 12.52
N GLY A 31 -15.07 -6.32 11.99
CA GLY A 31 -15.20 -5.11 12.79
C GLY A 31 -16.28 -5.23 13.88
N TYR A 32 -17.45 -5.77 13.53
CA TYR A 32 -18.54 -5.98 14.47
C TYR A 32 -18.16 -6.94 15.62
N ILE A 33 -17.52 -8.07 15.30
CA ILE A 33 -17.06 -9.04 16.30
C ILE A 33 -16.02 -8.39 17.22
N CYS A 34 -15.03 -7.67 16.67
CA CYS A 34 -14.00 -7.02 17.47
C CYS A 34 -14.57 -5.92 18.36
N PHE A 35 -15.52 -5.13 17.87
CA PHE A 35 -16.22 -4.11 18.64
C PHE A 35 -16.97 -4.70 19.82
N LEU A 36 -17.72 -5.81 19.61
CA LEU A 36 -18.42 -6.47 20.70
C LEU A 36 -17.48 -7.17 21.69
N THR A 37 -16.33 -7.67 21.23
CA THR A 37 -15.37 -8.42 22.04
C THR A 37 -14.55 -7.50 22.95
N PHE A 38 -14.06 -6.38 22.41
CA PHE A 38 -13.14 -5.49 23.12
C PHE A 38 -13.78 -4.20 23.61
N GLN A 39 -14.91 -3.78 23.01
CA GLN A 39 -15.70 -2.62 23.41
C GLN A 39 -14.82 -1.38 23.66
N ASN A 40 -14.84 -0.84 24.89
CA ASN A 40 -14.09 0.36 25.28
C ASN A 40 -12.57 0.15 25.31
N ASP A 41 -12.08 -1.09 25.33
CA ASP A 41 -10.65 -1.40 25.37
C ASP A 41 -10.02 -1.46 23.97
N THR A 42 -10.81 -1.32 22.89
CA THR A 42 -10.36 -1.39 21.49
C THR A 42 -9.25 -0.37 21.21
N GLN A 43 -8.03 -0.86 20.97
CA GLN A 43 -6.89 -0.02 20.58
C GLN A 43 -6.98 0.33 19.09
N GLN A 44 -6.16 1.30 18.65
CA GLN A 44 -6.06 1.66 17.22
C GLN A 44 -5.71 0.45 16.34
N GLU A 45 -4.94 -0.50 16.87
CA GLU A 45 -4.64 -1.78 16.24
C GLU A 45 -5.30 -2.92 17.02
N VAL A 46 -6.29 -3.56 16.41
CA VAL A 46 -7.04 -4.66 17.04
C VAL A 46 -6.16 -5.86 17.46
N THR A 47 -5.01 -6.05 16.83
CA THR A 47 -4.08 -7.12 17.21
C THR A 47 -3.42 -6.85 18.56
N ASN A 48 -3.35 -5.59 18.99
CA ASN A 48 -2.80 -5.24 20.31
C ASN A 48 -3.73 -5.62 21.46
N ASN A 49 -5.03 -5.76 21.18
CA ASN A 49 -6.06 -6.24 22.11
C ASN A 49 -6.01 -7.75 22.38
N LEU A 50 -5.21 -8.51 21.63
CA LEU A 50 -5.12 -9.96 21.81
C LEU A 50 -4.46 -10.30 23.16
N HIS A 51 -5.21 -10.96 24.03
CA HIS A 51 -4.73 -11.34 25.37
C HIS A 51 -3.68 -12.46 25.36
N SER A 52 -3.73 -13.38 24.38
CA SER A 52 -2.76 -14.48 24.28
C SER A 52 -1.44 -13.99 23.69
N PRO A 53 -0.31 -14.04 24.43
CA PRO A 53 0.96 -13.51 23.97
C PRO A 53 1.48 -14.22 22.70
N GLY A 54 1.32 -15.54 22.63
CA GLY A 54 1.77 -16.35 21.48
C GLY A 54 0.95 -16.06 20.22
N PHE A 55 -0.37 -15.93 20.36
CA PHE A 55 -1.24 -15.60 19.23
C PHE A 55 -1.02 -14.16 18.74
N LYS A 56 -0.85 -13.21 19.67
CA LYS A 56 -0.50 -11.83 19.35
C LYS A 56 0.82 -11.74 18.57
N ALA A 57 1.85 -12.44 19.03
CA ALA A 57 3.15 -12.47 18.35
C ALA A 57 3.05 -13.05 16.93
N LEU A 58 2.32 -14.15 16.75
CA LEU A 58 2.11 -14.77 15.44
C LEU A 58 1.43 -13.82 14.45
N VAL A 59 0.34 -13.17 14.88
CA VAL A 59 -0.43 -12.26 14.02
C VAL A 59 0.41 -11.03 13.67
N ASN A 60 1.08 -10.41 14.65
CA ASN A 60 1.92 -9.23 14.39
C ASN A 60 3.11 -9.57 13.49
N LEU A 61 3.76 -10.72 13.67
CA LEU A 61 4.82 -11.17 12.76
C LEU A 61 4.30 -11.38 11.34
N SER A 62 3.13 -11.99 11.19
CA SER A 62 2.50 -12.17 9.88
C SER A 62 2.17 -10.84 9.21
N LEU A 63 1.73 -9.84 9.97
CA LEU A 63 1.48 -8.49 9.46
C LEU A 63 2.78 -7.80 8.98
N VAL A 64 3.88 -7.95 9.73
CA VAL A 64 5.19 -7.42 9.33
C VAL A 64 5.68 -8.10 8.05
N ILE A 65 5.60 -9.43 7.96
CA ILE A 65 6.00 -10.17 6.75
C ILE A 65 5.14 -9.72 5.56
N LYS A 66 3.82 -9.63 5.74
CA LYS A 66 2.91 -9.13 4.71
C LYS A 66 3.31 -7.72 4.26
N ALA A 67 3.63 -6.82 5.18
CA ALA A 67 4.03 -5.45 4.87
C ALA A 67 5.32 -5.40 4.06
N LEU A 68 6.35 -6.16 4.46
CA LEU A 68 7.63 -6.23 3.73
C LEU A 68 7.46 -6.79 2.31
N LEU A 69 6.64 -7.83 2.15
CA LEU A 69 6.37 -8.43 0.84
C LEU A 69 5.49 -7.53 -0.04
N SER A 70 4.58 -6.78 0.58
CA SER A 70 3.63 -5.94 -0.16
C SER A 70 4.19 -4.56 -0.48
N TYR A 71 5.14 -4.03 0.29
CA TYR A 71 5.68 -2.67 0.14
C TYR A 71 6.26 -2.34 -1.25
N PRO A 72 6.98 -3.25 -1.94
CA PRO A 72 7.55 -2.94 -3.26
C PRO A 72 6.48 -2.59 -4.31
N LEU A 73 5.34 -3.27 -4.28
CA LEU A 73 4.27 -3.10 -5.29
C LEU A 73 3.71 -1.67 -5.37
N PRO A 74 3.16 -1.08 -4.28
CA PRO A 74 2.67 0.30 -4.30
C PRO A 74 3.81 1.30 -4.41
N TYR A 75 5.01 1.00 -3.88
CA TYR A 75 6.16 1.88 -4.01
C TYR A 75 6.56 2.08 -5.48
N TYR A 76 6.70 1.00 -6.25
CA TYR A 76 7.03 1.10 -7.66
C TYR A 76 5.91 1.76 -8.47
N ALA A 77 4.65 1.43 -8.18
CA ALA A 77 3.50 2.07 -8.83
C ALA A 77 3.45 3.58 -8.55
N ALA A 78 3.73 4.01 -7.32
CA ALA A 78 3.80 5.43 -6.96
C ALA A 78 4.97 6.14 -7.66
N CYS A 79 6.16 5.52 -7.67
CA CYS A 79 7.32 6.05 -8.39
C CYS A 79 7.02 6.24 -9.89
N GLU A 80 6.38 5.25 -10.53
CA GLU A 80 6.00 5.31 -11.94
C GLU A 80 4.99 6.43 -12.21
N LEU A 81 3.96 6.57 -11.37
CA LEU A 81 2.97 7.64 -11.50
C LEU A 81 3.60 9.03 -11.34
N LEU A 82 4.48 9.19 -10.35
CA LEU A 82 5.21 10.44 -10.12
C LEU A 82 6.14 10.76 -11.28
N GLU A 83 6.92 9.79 -11.75
CA GLU A 83 7.77 9.93 -12.92
C GLU A 83 6.97 10.37 -14.15
N ARG A 84 5.83 9.71 -14.39
CA ARG A 84 4.94 9.98 -15.52
C ARG A 84 4.36 11.40 -15.50
N ASN A 85 4.15 11.97 -14.32
CA ASN A 85 3.55 13.29 -14.14
C ASN A 85 4.59 14.43 -14.09
N PHE A 86 5.80 14.15 -13.60
CA PHE A 86 6.78 15.19 -13.33
C PHE A 86 8.02 15.17 -14.24
N PHE A 87 8.39 14.03 -14.82
CA PHE A 87 9.71 13.82 -15.44
C PHE A 87 9.69 13.19 -16.85
N LYS A 88 8.79 13.65 -17.74
CA LYS A 88 8.76 13.29 -19.17
C LYS A 88 9.52 14.25 -20.09
N GLY A 89 10.22 15.25 -19.55
CA GLY A 89 10.88 16.31 -20.31
C GLY A 89 9.94 17.43 -20.78
N LYS A 90 10.52 18.58 -21.09
CA LYS A 90 9.80 19.75 -21.61
C LYS A 90 9.38 19.49 -23.08
N PRO A 91 8.21 19.97 -23.54
CA PRO A 91 7.26 20.86 -22.84
C PRO A 91 6.19 20.13 -22.00
N LYS A 92 6.18 18.79 -21.98
CA LYS A 92 5.08 18.00 -21.37
C LYS A 92 5.10 17.99 -19.84
N THR A 93 6.27 18.15 -19.23
CA THR A 93 6.45 18.13 -17.77
C THR A 93 7.54 19.11 -17.35
N PRO A 94 7.53 19.60 -16.09
CA PRO A 94 8.45 20.63 -15.63
C PRO A 94 9.91 20.17 -15.53
N PHE A 95 10.15 18.88 -15.23
CA PHE A 95 11.49 18.35 -14.98
C PHE A 95 12.05 17.53 -16.16
N PRO A 96 13.40 17.45 -16.29
CA PRO A 96 14.05 16.61 -17.29
C PRO A 96 13.78 15.11 -17.06
N SER A 97 13.92 14.30 -18.11
CA SER A 97 13.78 12.85 -18.02
C SER A 97 14.74 12.25 -17.00
N ILE A 98 14.22 11.29 -16.21
CA ILE A 98 14.98 10.52 -15.22
C ILE A 98 15.95 9.53 -15.88
N TRP A 99 15.61 9.07 -17.08
CA TRP A 99 16.39 8.11 -17.84
C TRP A 99 17.41 8.81 -18.73
N ASP A 100 18.57 8.20 -18.89
CA ASP A 100 19.53 8.53 -19.93
C ASP A 100 19.13 7.93 -21.28
N THR A 101 19.76 8.41 -22.35
CA THR A 101 19.52 7.96 -23.73
C THR A 101 19.85 6.46 -23.89
N ASP A 102 20.74 5.94 -23.04
CA ASP A 102 21.17 4.54 -22.99
C ASP A 102 20.29 3.65 -22.09
N GLY A 103 19.25 4.21 -21.46
CA GLY A 103 18.36 3.47 -20.54
C GLY A 103 18.86 3.37 -19.10
N GLU A 104 20.02 3.98 -18.81
CA GLU A 104 20.57 4.06 -17.45
C GLU A 104 19.82 5.10 -16.59
N LEU A 105 19.70 4.81 -15.29
CA LEU A 105 19.06 5.71 -14.34
C LEU A 105 20.03 6.85 -13.97
N LYS A 106 19.64 8.10 -14.21
CA LYS A 106 20.46 9.25 -13.79
C LYS A 106 20.53 9.32 -12.27
N VAL A 107 21.61 9.89 -11.74
CA VAL A 107 21.79 10.17 -10.29
C VAL A 107 20.60 10.97 -9.73
N TRP A 108 20.07 11.92 -10.50
CA TRP A 108 18.86 12.66 -10.16
C TRP A 108 17.62 11.78 -9.99
N GLY A 109 17.52 10.69 -10.74
CA GLY A 109 16.47 9.69 -10.61
C GLY A 109 16.55 8.85 -9.37
N LEU A 110 17.77 8.45 -9.02
CA LEU A 110 18.02 7.74 -7.77
C LEU A 110 17.65 8.62 -6.58
N ALA A 111 18.10 9.88 -6.57
CA ALA A 111 17.78 10.85 -5.54
C ALA A 111 16.26 11.09 -5.40
N TRP A 112 15.51 11.10 -6.51
CA TRP A 112 14.06 11.21 -6.47
C TRP A 112 13.39 10.00 -5.80
N LYS A 113 13.78 8.79 -6.22
CA LYS A 113 13.25 7.54 -5.65
C LYS A 113 13.56 7.42 -4.16
N GLU A 114 14.79 7.73 -3.77
CA GLU A 114 15.20 7.78 -2.35
C GLU A 114 14.43 8.86 -1.58
N GLY A 115 14.22 10.04 -2.18
CA GLY A 115 13.42 11.12 -1.61
C GLY A 115 11.98 10.70 -1.28
N VAL A 116 11.35 9.88 -2.13
CA VAL A 116 10.01 9.32 -1.85
C VAL A 116 10.04 8.42 -0.61
N ILE A 117 11.07 7.58 -0.45
CA ILE A 117 11.24 6.73 0.74
C ILE A 117 11.47 7.57 1.99
N VAL A 118 12.36 8.55 1.92
CA VAL A 118 12.65 9.44 3.06
C VAL A 118 11.38 10.20 3.46
N PHE A 119 10.61 10.68 2.49
CA PHE A 119 9.35 11.37 2.76
C PHE A 119 8.33 10.46 3.47
N THR A 120 8.16 9.21 3.03
CA THR A 120 7.23 8.28 3.69
C THR A 120 7.70 7.91 5.10
N ILE A 121 9.01 7.78 5.33
CA ILE A 121 9.59 7.56 6.66
C ILE A 121 9.34 8.77 7.56
N LEU A 122 9.57 9.99 7.07
CA LEU A 122 9.31 11.22 7.84
C LEU A 122 7.83 11.32 8.23
N MET A 123 6.92 11.02 7.30
CA MET A 123 5.48 10.95 7.60
C MET A 123 5.17 9.95 8.71
N ALA A 124 5.78 8.75 8.67
CA ALA A 124 5.62 7.74 9.72
C ALA A 124 6.19 8.20 11.08
N CYS A 125 7.28 8.96 11.10
CA CYS A 125 7.86 9.50 12.34
C CYS A 125 7.03 10.63 12.95
N PHE A 126 6.50 11.54 12.13
CA PHE A 126 5.75 12.70 12.62
C PHE A 126 4.28 12.41 12.94
N ILE A 127 3.68 11.42 12.26
CA ILE A 127 2.26 11.08 12.40
C ILE A 127 2.13 9.57 12.68
N PRO A 128 2.47 9.09 13.89
CA PRO A 128 2.39 7.68 14.24
C PRO A 128 0.96 7.23 14.60
N HIS A 129 -0.07 7.89 14.06
CA HIS A 129 -1.47 7.55 14.31
C HIS A 129 -2.03 6.70 13.18
N PHE A 130 -2.13 5.39 13.43
CA PHE A 130 -2.67 4.43 12.46
C PHE A 130 -4.09 4.76 12.01
N SER A 131 -4.89 5.47 12.83
CA SER A 131 -6.28 5.81 12.50
C SER A 131 -6.45 6.92 11.45
N ILE A 132 -5.38 7.63 11.10
CA ILE A 132 -5.39 8.72 10.11
C ILE A 132 -5.04 8.18 8.71
N LEU A 133 -4.47 6.98 8.64
CA LEU A 133 -4.07 6.28 7.43
C LEU A 133 -5.23 5.43 6.88
#